data_AF-A0A8J5NXH4-F1
#
_entry.id   AF-A0A8J5NXH4-F1
#
_cell.length_a   1.000
_cell.length_b   1.000
_cell.length_c   1.000
_cell.angle_alpha   90.00
_cell.angle_beta   90.00
_cell.angle_gamma   90.00
#
_symmetry.space_group_name_H-M   'P 1'
#
loop_
_entity.id
_entity.type
_entity.pdbx_description
1 polymer ?
#
loop_
_entity_poly.entity_id
_entity_poly.type
_entity_poly.pdbx_seq_one_letter_code
_entity_poly.pdbx_strand_id
1 'polypeptide(L)'
;MSGDYMESTSRSIELPEDDPDVVERFLEFLYTGTYSNGVSFTWGKPAKAALLDSETVVQSLQHPACGNQEAGMSSPVEGTEDCVTEDERDEEEPDEEYNEYDAHTSTPSDNGDVAGDQQSKLAKVAEAVAFGHCGREEGLKQFTDLRSDMTLPLRLYVMADKYDVPALRLLARDRFYRAVELVWEEAECFPDVVDELYQTTPPTNIAMREIVCRLVAAVIHVPRVRDKMRSVMIKHGDFAVGVMELFYPSSYPFCLRS
;
A
#
# COMPACT_ATOMS: atom_id res chain seq x y z
N MET A 1 -26.88 -39.02 17.80
CA MET A 1 -26.51 -38.62 16.43
C MET A 1 -25.13 -38.00 16.54
N SER A 2 -24.10 -38.77 16.18
CA SER A 2 -22.70 -38.30 16.24
C SER A 2 -22.50 -37.31 15.09
N GLY A 3 -22.32 -36.03 15.41
CA GLY A 3 -21.92 -35.03 14.45
C GLY A 3 -20.43 -35.20 14.20
N ASP A 4 -20.06 -36.16 13.37
CA ASP A 4 -18.67 -36.34 12.97
C ASP A 4 -18.31 -35.18 12.04
N TYR A 5 -17.52 -34.23 12.56
CA TYR A 5 -16.97 -33.13 11.77
C TYR A 5 -16.05 -33.74 10.70
N MET A 6 -16.51 -33.77 9.45
CA MET A 6 -15.79 -34.37 8.32
C MET A 6 -14.36 -33.80 8.16
N GLU A 7 -14.17 -32.52 8.48
CA GLU A 7 -12.89 -31.81 8.47
C GLU A 7 -11.81 -32.49 9.33
N SER A 8 -12.19 -32.97 10.52
CA SER A 8 -11.25 -33.62 11.45
C SER A 8 -10.69 -34.93 10.89
N THR A 9 -11.43 -35.57 9.99
CA THR A 9 -11.05 -36.86 9.38
C THR A 9 -10.36 -36.67 8.04
N SER A 10 -10.81 -35.71 7.24
CA SER A 10 -10.21 -35.39 5.94
C SER A 10 -8.89 -34.63 6.06
N ARG A 11 -8.68 -33.89 7.17
CA ARG A 11 -7.58 -32.92 7.34
C ARG A 11 -7.47 -31.91 6.20
N SER A 12 -8.58 -31.67 5.50
CA SER A 12 -8.69 -30.75 4.38
C SER A 12 -10.00 -29.97 4.50
N ILE A 13 -9.91 -28.66 4.29
CA ILE A 13 -11.06 -27.76 4.17
C ILE A 13 -11.11 -27.35 2.71
N GLU A 14 -12.22 -27.65 2.03
CA GLU A 14 -12.43 -27.21 0.65
C GLU A 14 -13.05 -25.81 0.67
N LEU A 15 -12.26 -24.80 0.24
CA LEU A 15 -12.72 -23.44 0.00
C LEU A 15 -12.75 -23.18 -1.52
N PRO A 16 -13.75 -23.70 -2.25
CA PRO A 16 -13.74 -23.71 -3.72
C PRO A 16 -13.83 -22.30 -4.35
N GLU A 17 -14.22 -21.28 -3.59
CA GLU A 17 -14.39 -19.91 -4.07
C GLU A 17 -13.25 -18.97 -3.69
N ASP A 18 -12.38 -19.36 -2.76
CA ASP A 18 -11.37 -18.47 -2.18
C ASP A 18 -9.95 -18.87 -2.66
N ASP A 19 -9.19 -17.89 -3.10
CA ASP A 19 -7.81 -18.05 -3.60
C ASP A 19 -6.87 -18.42 -2.42
N PRO A 20 -6.13 -19.55 -2.48
CA PRO A 20 -5.30 -20.02 -1.36
C PRO A 20 -4.25 -18.99 -0.93
N ASP A 21 -3.71 -18.20 -1.86
CA ASP A 21 -2.71 -17.18 -1.55
C ASP A 21 -3.34 -16.03 -0.74
N VAL A 22 -4.59 -15.67 -1.07
CA VAL A 22 -5.34 -14.63 -0.34
C VAL A 22 -5.73 -15.15 1.05
N VAL A 23 -6.15 -16.41 1.15
CA VAL A 23 -6.47 -17.05 2.44
C VAL A 23 -5.24 -17.12 3.33
N GLU A 24 -4.07 -17.44 2.79
CA GLU A 24 -2.82 -17.45 3.56
C GLU A 24 -2.56 -16.06 4.18
N ARG A 25 -2.71 -14.97 3.42
CA ARG A 25 -2.52 -13.61 3.94
C ARG A 25 -3.61 -13.15 4.88
N PHE A 26 -4.83 -13.62 4.68
CA PHE A 26 -5.92 -13.42 5.62
C PHE A 26 -5.57 -14.05 6.97
N LEU A 27 -5.13 -15.30 6.98
CA LEU A 27 -4.69 -16.00 8.20
C LEU A 27 -3.45 -15.34 8.82
N GLU A 28 -2.46 -14.95 8.01
CA GLU A 28 -1.27 -14.22 8.50
C GLU A 28 -1.68 -12.97 9.29
N PHE A 29 -2.65 -12.21 8.77
CA PHE A 29 -3.19 -11.05 9.48
C PHE A 29 -3.86 -11.41 10.81
N LEU A 30 -4.66 -12.48 10.86
CA LEU A 30 -5.31 -12.89 12.09
C LEU A 30 -4.31 -13.29 13.20
N TYR A 31 -3.17 -13.85 12.81
CA TYR A 31 -2.14 -14.28 13.76
C TYR A 31 -1.13 -13.20 14.12
N THR A 32 -0.84 -12.25 13.23
CA THR A 32 0.26 -11.29 13.40
C THR A 32 -0.20 -9.82 13.43
N GLY A 33 -1.44 -9.53 13.05
CA GLY A 33 -1.96 -8.18 12.86
C GLY A 33 -1.43 -7.46 11.61
N THR A 34 -0.75 -8.16 10.70
CA THR A 34 -0.25 -7.64 9.41
C THR A 34 -0.17 -8.80 8.40
N TYR A 35 0.04 -8.51 7.13
CA TYR A 35 0.30 -9.56 6.14
C TYR A 35 1.45 -9.18 5.22
N SER A 36 2.10 -10.16 4.62
CA SER A 36 3.19 -9.96 3.69
C SER A 36 2.67 -9.72 2.27
N ASN A 37 3.11 -8.66 1.61
CA ASN A 37 2.82 -8.38 0.20
C ASN A 37 4.07 -8.48 -0.68
N GLY A 38 5.09 -9.24 -0.26
CA GLY A 38 6.38 -9.32 -0.95
C GLY A 38 7.31 -8.11 -0.76
N VAL A 39 6.77 -6.94 -0.39
CA VAL A 39 7.52 -5.68 -0.24
C VAL A 39 7.66 -5.25 1.22
N SER A 40 6.65 -5.51 2.07
CA SER A 40 6.68 -5.21 3.50
C SER A 40 6.94 -6.48 4.33
N PHE A 41 8.20 -6.77 4.64
CA PHE A 41 8.55 -7.84 5.59
C PHE A 41 8.53 -7.27 7.01
N THR A 42 7.35 -7.24 7.65
CA THR A 42 7.20 -6.74 9.03
C THR A 42 7.15 -7.92 10.00
N TRP A 43 8.30 -8.46 10.38
CA TRP A 43 8.34 -9.48 11.43
C TRP A 43 7.99 -8.88 12.79
N GLY A 44 6.88 -9.32 13.39
CA GLY A 44 6.55 -9.06 14.79
C GLY A 44 5.97 -7.69 15.15
N LYS A 45 5.64 -6.84 14.16
CA LYS A 45 4.96 -5.56 14.41
C LYS A 45 3.58 -5.56 13.73
N PRO A 46 2.47 -5.55 14.49
CA PRO A 46 1.14 -5.46 13.91
C PRO A 46 0.96 -4.11 13.19
N ALA A 47 0.15 -4.10 12.14
CA ALA A 47 -0.20 -2.87 11.44
C ALA A 47 -1.00 -1.94 12.36
N LYS A 48 -0.91 -0.63 12.14
CA LYS A 48 -1.69 0.36 12.91
C LYS A 48 -3.18 0.01 12.92
N ALA A 49 -3.73 -0.44 11.78
CA ALA A 49 -5.11 -0.84 11.66
C ALA A 49 -5.52 -1.99 12.60
N ALA A 50 -4.60 -2.92 12.90
CA ALA A 50 -4.83 -4.01 13.84
C ALA A 50 -4.77 -3.58 15.32
N LEU A 51 -4.20 -2.40 15.61
CA LEU A 51 -4.12 -1.83 16.95
C LEU A 51 -5.27 -0.85 17.27
N LEU A 52 -6.05 -0.47 16.27
CA LEU A 52 -7.21 0.40 16.45
C LEU A 52 -8.38 -0.37 17.07
N ASP A 53 -9.19 0.32 17.87
CA ASP A 53 -10.48 -0.21 18.30
C ASP A 53 -11.47 -0.27 17.12
N SER A 54 -12.48 -1.15 17.25
CA SER A 54 -13.44 -1.40 16.19
C SER A 54 -14.19 -0.13 15.72
N GLU A 55 -14.51 0.78 16.63
CA GLU A 55 -15.23 2.01 16.30
C GLU A 55 -14.36 2.94 15.46
N THR A 56 -13.10 3.16 15.86
CA THR A 56 -12.14 3.98 15.12
C THR A 56 -11.84 3.40 13.73
N VAL A 57 -11.77 2.07 13.60
CA VAL A 57 -11.61 1.42 12.29
C VAL A 57 -12.81 1.70 11.39
N VAL A 58 -14.03 1.54 11.90
CA VAL A 58 -15.26 1.80 11.14
C VAL A 58 -15.34 3.26 10.71
N GLN A 59 -14.99 4.20 11.58
CA GLN A 59 -14.91 5.63 11.22
C GLN A 59 -13.87 5.87 10.10
N SER A 60 -12.69 5.25 10.19
CA SER A 60 -11.64 5.37 9.18
C SER A 60 -12.05 4.80 7.82
N LEU A 61 -12.91 3.78 7.80
CA LEU A 61 -13.48 3.20 6.58
C LEU A 61 -14.50 4.12 5.90
N GLN A 62 -15.13 5.05 6.63
CA GLN A 62 -16.09 6.02 6.07
C GLN A 62 -15.41 7.14 5.28
N HIS A 63 -14.12 7.36 5.50
CA HIS A 63 -13.35 8.37 4.79
C HIS A 63 -12.61 7.76 3.59
N PRO A 64 -12.42 8.52 2.49
CA PRO A 64 -11.57 8.08 1.38
C PRO A 64 -10.16 7.74 1.87
N ALA A 65 -9.53 6.74 1.24
CA ALA A 65 -8.12 6.46 1.50
C ALA A 65 -7.30 7.74 1.24
N CYS A 66 -6.71 8.27 2.31
CA CYS A 66 -5.87 9.46 2.30
C CYS A 66 -4.45 9.03 2.61
N GLY A 67 -3.49 9.50 1.80
CA GLY A 67 -2.10 9.09 1.86
C GLY A 67 -1.37 9.60 3.11
N ASN A 68 -1.74 9.15 4.30
CA ASN A 68 -0.95 9.39 5.50
C ASN A 68 0.35 8.59 5.39
N GLN A 69 1.47 9.31 5.35
CA GLN A 69 2.81 8.75 5.25
C GLN A 69 3.08 7.83 6.45
N GLU A 70 3.72 6.68 6.20
CA GLU A 70 4.48 5.95 7.23
C GLU A 70 5.80 6.68 7.54
N ALA A 71 5.79 8.03 7.55
CA ALA A 71 6.91 8.82 8.01
C ALA A 71 6.79 8.94 9.53
N GLY A 72 7.86 8.56 10.23
CA GLY A 72 7.93 8.49 11.68
C GLY A 72 7.29 9.71 12.37
N MET A 73 6.33 9.42 13.26
CA MET A 73 5.73 10.42 14.11
C MET A 73 6.78 10.89 15.12
N SER A 74 7.33 12.08 14.90
CA SER A 74 7.75 12.94 16.00
C SER A 74 6.50 13.26 16.82
N SER A 75 6.56 12.91 18.10
CA SER A 75 5.47 13.03 19.06
C SER A 75 4.90 14.46 19.10
N PRO A 76 3.58 14.63 19.32
CA PRO A 76 3.04 15.92 19.75
C PRO A 76 3.58 16.22 21.15
N VAL A 77 4.18 17.40 21.31
CA VAL A 77 4.56 17.98 22.59
C VAL A 77 3.29 18.47 23.27
N GLU A 78 2.79 17.73 24.26
CA GLU A 78 1.90 18.27 25.28
C GLU A 78 2.73 19.03 26.32
N GLY A 79 2.24 20.20 26.68
CA GLY A 79 2.94 21.17 27.52
C GLY A 79 3.18 20.67 28.93
N THR A 80 4.36 21.01 29.45
CA THR A 80 4.62 21.06 30.90
C THR A 80 5.49 22.27 31.19
N GLU A 81 5.10 22.94 32.27
CA GLU A 81 5.56 24.22 32.75
C GLU A 81 7.01 24.19 33.26
N ASP A 82 7.70 25.29 32.97
CA ASP A 82 8.65 26.06 33.79
C ASP A 82 9.31 25.39 35.02
N CYS A 83 10.65 25.35 35.02
CA CYS A 83 11.50 25.49 36.21
C CYS A 83 12.94 25.83 35.77
N VAL A 84 13.41 27.02 36.16
CA VAL A 84 14.74 27.60 35.90
C VAL A 84 15.70 27.31 37.07
N THR A 85 17.00 27.53 36.80
CA THR A 85 18.17 27.71 37.69
C THR A 85 19.00 26.45 37.96
N GLU A 86 20.19 26.30 37.35
CA GLU A 86 21.53 26.92 37.60
C GLU A 86 22.41 25.93 38.37
N ASP A 87 23.55 25.51 37.81
CA ASP A 87 24.89 25.96 38.23
C ASP A 87 26.00 25.06 37.63
N GLU A 88 27.15 25.68 37.37
CA GLU A 88 28.28 25.16 36.60
C GLU A 88 29.39 24.51 37.43
N ARG A 89 30.34 23.89 36.69
CA ARG A 89 31.80 23.79 36.90
C ARG A 89 32.41 22.48 37.45
N ASP A 90 33.29 21.91 36.59
CA ASP A 90 34.73 21.61 36.80
C ASP A 90 35.15 20.61 37.92
N GLU A 91 36.11 19.67 37.81
CA GLU A 91 37.07 19.20 36.81
C GLU A 91 37.47 17.73 37.18
N GLU A 92 38.35 17.14 36.35
CA GLU A 92 39.38 16.10 36.63
C GLU A 92 39.12 14.64 36.17
N GLU A 93 39.70 14.34 34.99
CA GLU A 93 40.21 13.02 34.57
C GLU A 93 41.50 12.65 35.36
N PRO A 94 42.01 11.40 35.30
CA PRO A 94 43.02 11.16 34.27
C PRO A 94 43.05 9.72 33.65
N ASP A 95 43.56 9.71 32.40
CA ASP A 95 44.53 8.82 31.75
C ASP A 95 44.34 7.28 31.63
N GLU A 96 44.13 6.81 30.38
CA GLU A 96 44.95 5.72 29.82
C GLU A 96 45.31 5.96 28.33
N GLU A 97 46.58 6.31 28.15
CA GLU A 97 47.39 6.34 26.93
C GLU A 97 47.72 4.91 26.49
N TYR A 98 47.52 4.53 25.22
CA TYR A 98 48.51 3.72 24.46
C TYR A 98 48.16 3.57 22.95
N ASN A 99 49.04 4.16 22.13
CA ASN A 99 49.56 3.77 20.80
C ASN A 99 48.70 3.93 19.52
N GLU A 100 48.82 5.12 18.93
CA GLU A 100 49.63 5.40 17.73
C GLU A 100 49.90 4.26 16.71
N TYR A 101 49.26 4.36 15.55
CA TYR A 101 49.90 4.07 14.25
C TYR A 101 49.44 5.14 13.25
N ASP A 102 50.41 5.87 12.69
CA ASP A 102 50.17 7.00 11.81
C ASP A 102 50.21 6.60 10.32
N ALA A 103 49.37 7.32 9.57
CA ALA A 103 49.40 7.67 8.16
C ALA A 103 49.54 6.57 7.08
N HIS A 104 48.50 6.48 6.24
CA HIS A 104 48.52 7.21 4.96
C HIS A 104 47.12 7.68 4.56
N THR A 105 47.00 9.01 4.47
CA THR A 105 45.88 9.76 3.92
C THR A 105 45.81 9.62 2.41
N SER A 106 44.62 9.36 1.89
CA SER A 106 44.19 9.72 0.53
C SER A 106 42.68 9.75 0.50
N THR A 107 42.11 10.91 0.84
CA THR A 107 40.78 11.29 0.35
C THR A 107 40.84 11.46 -1.16
N PRO A 108 39.75 11.06 -1.85
CA PRO A 108 39.13 11.99 -2.77
C PRO A 108 37.71 12.30 -2.30
N SER A 109 37.52 13.59 -2.00
CA SER A 109 36.25 14.28 -2.22
C SER A 109 35.77 13.99 -3.64
N ASP A 110 34.54 13.50 -3.80
CA ASP A 110 33.77 13.83 -4.98
C ASP A 110 32.33 14.17 -4.58
N ASN A 111 31.96 15.39 -4.97
CA ASN A 111 30.64 15.93 -4.80
C ASN A 111 29.81 15.51 -6.02
N GLY A 112 28.61 15.01 -5.77
CA GLY A 112 27.56 15.04 -6.79
C GLY A 112 26.67 13.83 -6.72
N ASP A 113 25.73 13.80 -5.78
CA ASP A 113 24.54 13.01 -6.03
C ASP A 113 23.50 13.88 -6.76
N VAL A 114 23.52 13.60 -8.05
CA VAL A 114 22.63 13.98 -9.12
C VAL A 114 21.17 13.90 -8.69
N ALA A 115 20.40 14.89 -9.15
CA ALA A 115 18.95 14.96 -9.06
C ALA A 115 18.32 13.59 -9.34
N GLY A 116 17.51 13.12 -8.38
CA GLY A 116 16.85 11.81 -8.42
C GLY A 116 16.08 11.60 -9.72
N ASP A 117 16.63 10.74 -10.56
CA ASP A 117 15.96 10.18 -11.72
C ASP A 117 14.91 9.17 -11.21
N GLN A 118 13.64 9.57 -11.23
CA GLN A 118 12.49 8.75 -10.90
C GLN A 118 12.19 7.76 -12.04
N GLN A 119 13.20 7.05 -12.54
CA GLN A 119 13.02 6.01 -13.54
C GLN A 119 12.20 4.87 -12.90
N SER A 120 10.99 4.68 -13.43
CA SER A 120 10.00 3.72 -12.96
C SER A 120 10.59 2.33 -12.74
N LYS A 121 10.18 1.62 -11.67
CA LYS A 121 10.62 0.23 -11.41
C LYS A 121 10.40 -0.66 -12.63
N LEU A 122 9.29 -0.46 -13.35
CA LEU A 122 8.96 -1.18 -14.57
C LEU A 122 9.89 -0.82 -15.74
N ALA A 123 10.29 0.45 -15.84
CA ALA A 123 11.27 0.90 -16.83
C ALA A 123 12.65 0.28 -16.54
N LYS A 124 13.09 0.26 -15.27
CA LYS A 124 14.36 -0.39 -14.87
C LYS A 124 14.37 -1.88 -15.17
N VAL A 125 13.24 -2.56 -14.96
CA VAL A 125 13.07 -3.98 -15.29
C VAL A 125 13.06 -4.22 -16.80
N ALA A 126 12.27 -3.47 -17.55
CA ALA A 126 12.20 -3.58 -19.00
C ALA A 126 13.56 -3.25 -19.66
N GLU A 127 14.28 -2.27 -19.10
CA GLU A 127 15.62 -1.87 -19.51
C GLU A 127 16.65 -2.95 -19.16
N ALA A 128 16.60 -3.53 -17.96
CA ALA A 128 17.44 -4.67 -17.58
C ALA A 128 17.17 -5.90 -18.47
N VAL A 129 15.93 -6.17 -18.85
CA VAL A 129 15.57 -7.26 -19.78
C VAL A 129 16.08 -6.92 -21.20
N ALA A 130 15.90 -5.69 -21.67
CA ALA A 130 16.32 -5.25 -23.00
C ALA A 130 17.84 -5.24 -23.19
N PHE A 131 18.59 -4.92 -22.13
CA PHE A 131 20.06 -4.96 -22.12
C PHE A 131 20.63 -6.34 -21.71
N GLY A 132 19.79 -7.34 -21.45
CA GLY A 132 20.23 -8.70 -21.10
C GLY A 132 20.81 -8.85 -19.70
N HIS A 133 20.53 -7.90 -18.80
CA HIS A 133 20.91 -7.93 -17.37
C HIS A 133 19.96 -8.76 -16.50
N CYS A 134 18.82 -9.21 -17.02
CA CYS A 134 17.95 -10.20 -16.37
C CYS A 134 17.33 -11.16 -17.41
N GLY A 135 17.12 -12.42 -17.01
CA GLY A 135 16.55 -13.45 -17.88
C GLY A 135 15.07 -13.22 -18.18
N ARG A 136 14.58 -13.72 -19.33
CA ARG A 136 13.15 -13.63 -19.71
C ARG A 136 12.20 -14.19 -18.64
N GLU A 137 12.63 -15.21 -17.90
CA GLU A 137 11.88 -15.80 -16.78
C GLU A 137 11.86 -14.88 -15.55
N GLU A 138 12.94 -14.15 -15.28
CA GLU A 138 13.02 -13.17 -14.19
C GLU A 138 12.14 -11.95 -14.48
N GLY A 139 12.10 -11.49 -15.73
CA GLY A 139 11.17 -10.44 -16.17
C GLY A 139 9.70 -10.86 -16.02
N LEU A 140 9.35 -12.08 -16.42
CA LEU A 140 7.99 -12.61 -16.25
C LEU A 140 7.60 -12.70 -14.77
N LYS A 141 8.55 -13.11 -13.91
CA LYS A 141 8.37 -13.15 -12.46
C LYS A 141 8.13 -11.76 -11.87
N GLN A 142 8.88 -10.76 -12.32
CA GLN A 142 8.69 -9.37 -11.87
C GLN A 142 7.35 -8.80 -12.33
N PHE A 143 6.85 -9.18 -13.50
CA PHE A 143 5.49 -8.86 -13.95
C PHE A 143 4.41 -9.54 -13.10
N THR A 144 4.60 -10.81 -12.74
CA THR A 144 3.65 -11.52 -11.85
C THR A 144 3.67 -10.93 -10.44
N ASP A 145 4.84 -10.52 -9.95
CA ASP A 145 4.99 -9.85 -8.66
C ASP A 145 4.23 -8.51 -8.67
N LEU A 146 4.41 -7.69 -9.71
CA LEU A 146 3.69 -6.41 -9.85
C LEU A 146 2.17 -6.58 -9.96
N ARG A 147 1.71 -7.64 -10.67
CA ARG A 147 0.29 -7.97 -10.76
C ARG A 147 -0.23 -8.34 -9.37
N SER A 148 0.51 -9.17 -8.64
CA SER A 148 0.16 -9.57 -7.28
C SER A 148 0.14 -8.39 -6.31
N ASP A 149 1.02 -7.39 -6.48
CA ASP A 149 1.11 -6.21 -5.62
C ASP A 149 -0.19 -5.40 -5.57
N MET A 150 -0.91 -5.28 -6.70
CA MET A 150 -2.18 -4.54 -6.76
C MET A 150 -3.41 -5.43 -6.54
N THR A 151 -3.42 -6.66 -7.06
CA THR A 151 -4.60 -7.54 -6.95
C THR A 151 -4.75 -8.15 -5.56
N LEU A 152 -3.64 -8.46 -4.87
CA LEU A 152 -3.70 -9.09 -3.55
C LEU A 152 -4.40 -8.20 -2.51
N PRO A 153 -4.07 -6.90 -2.37
CA PRO A 153 -4.82 -6.02 -1.47
C PRO A 153 -6.30 -5.89 -1.84
N LEU A 154 -6.64 -5.87 -3.13
CA LEU A 154 -8.04 -5.84 -3.58
C LEU A 154 -8.81 -7.10 -3.14
N ARG A 155 -8.28 -8.29 -3.45
CA ARG A 155 -8.92 -9.55 -3.09
C ARG A 155 -9.02 -9.72 -1.58
N LEU A 156 -7.99 -9.32 -0.86
CA LEU A 156 -7.97 -9.38 0.60
C LEU A 156 -8.97 -8.39 1.21
N TYR A 157 -9.17 -7.22 0.60
CA TYR A 157 -10.22 -6.29 0.99
C TYR A 157 -11.62 -6.94 0.85
N VAL A 158 -11.89 -7.59 -0.27
CA VAL A 158 -13.16 -8.29 -0.53
C VAL A 158 -13.36 -9.44 0.46
N MET A 159 -12.31 -10.22 0.71
CA MET A 159 -12.32 -11.30 1.69
C MET A 159 -12.57 -10.78 3.12
N ALA A 160 -11.91 -9.68 3.50
CA ALA A 160 -12.11 -9.05 4.80
C ALA A 160 -13.53 -8.51 4.99
N ASP A 161 -14.18 -8.03 3.92
CA ASP A 161 -15.59 -7.65 3.96
C ASP A 161 -16.51 -8.88 4.12
N LYS A 162 -16.24 -9.96 3.36
CA LYS A 162 -16.98 -11.23 3.44
C LYS A 162 -16.96 -11.84 4.83
N TYR A 163 -15.82 -11.77 5.53
CA TYR A 163 -15.61 -12.37 6.85
C TYR A 163 -15.69 -11.35 8.01
N ASP A 164 -16.13 -10.13 7.75
CA ASP A 164 -16.30 -9.04 8.74
C ASP A 164 -15.06 -8.79 9.61
N VAL A 165 -13.91 -8.62 8.97
CA VAL A 165 -12.65 -8.27 9.61
C VAL A 165 -12.30 -6.81 9.27
N PRO A 166 -12.88 -5.80 9.98
CA PRO A 166 -12.80 -4.40 9.58
C PRO A 166 -11.36 -3.85 9.61
N ALA A 167 -10.53 -4.31 10.55
CA ALA A 167 -9.13 -3.89 10.64
C ALA A 167 -8.31 -4.33 9.41
N LEU A 168 -8.56 -5.55 8.91
CA LEU A 168 -7.96 -6.04 7.69
C LEU A 168 -8.51 -5.31 6.47
N ARG A 169 -9.82 -5.07 6.43
CA ARG A 169 -10.46 -4.30 5.36
C ARG A 169 -9.86 -2.91 5.24
N LEU A 170 -9.60 -2.23 6.36
CA LEU A 170 -8.91 -0.94 6.39
C LEU A 170 -7.47 -1.04 5.87
N LEU A 171 -6.69 -1.99 6.39
CA LEU A 171 -5.31 -2.20 5.98
C LEU A 171 -5.19 -2.52 4.48
N ALA A 172 -6.05 -3.40 3.98
CA ALA A 172 -6.07 -3.83 2.59
C ALA A 172 -6.43 -2.67 1.64
N ARG A 173 -7.39 -1.81 2.04
CA ARG A 173 -7.72 -0.58 1.30
C ARG A 173 -6.53 0.36 1.20
N ASP A 174 -5.87 0.61 2.33
CA ASP A 174 -4.76 1.56 2.38
C ASP A 174 -3.55 1.03 1.58
N ARG A 175 -3.29 -0.28 1.64
CA ARG A 175 -2.28 -0.94 0.80
C ARG A 175 -2.64 -0.96 -0.67
N PHE A 176 -3.91 -1.16 -1.01
CA PHE A 176 -4.38 -1.05 -2.38
C PHE A 176 -4.10 0.35 -2.92
N TYR A 177 -4.50 1.40 -2.19
CA TYR A 177 -4.22 2.79 -2.53
C TYR A 177 -2.73 3.03 -2.81
N ARG A 178 -1.84 2.58 -1.91
CA ARG A 178 -0.39 2.72 -2.08
C ARG A 178 0.14 1.96 -3.28
N ALA A 179 -0.31 0.72 -3.50
CA ALA A 179 0.12 -0.08 -4.64
C ALA A 179 -0.27 0.59 -5.96
N VAL A 180 -1.52 1.03 -6.10
CA VAL A 180 -1.97 1.69 -7.34
C VAL A 180 -1.31 3.05 -7.53
N GLU A 181 -1.16 3.87 -6.49
CA GLU A 181 -0.51 5.20 -6.56
C GLU A 181 0.93 5.10 -7.10
N LEU A 182 1.64 4.00 -6.82
CA LEU A 182 3.04 3.82 -7.17
C LEU A 182 3.30 3.30 -8.60
N VAL A 183 2.40 2.49 -9.18
CA VAL A 183 2.71 1.72 -10.40
C VAL A 183 1.58 1.66 -11.44
N TRP A 184 0.44 2.32 -11.22
CA TRP A 184 -0.71 2.15 -12.11
C TRP A 184 -0.49 2.68 -13.54
N GLU A 185 0.34 3.69 -13.73
CA GLU A 185 0.59 4.29 -15.06
C GLU A 185 1.32 3.29 -15.96
N GLU A 186 2.32 2.61 -15.40
CA GLU A 186 3.18 1.67 -16.11
C GLU A 186 2.59 0.26 -16.15
N ALA A 187 1.78 -0.13 -15.16
CA ALA A 187 1.19 -1.45 -15.12
C ALA A 187 0.16 -1.65 -16.23
N GLU A 188 0.46 -2.49 -17.22
CA GLU A 188 -0.46 -2.81 -18.32
C GLU A 188 -1.74 -3.53 -17.83
N CYS A 189 -1.64 -4.25 -16.71
CA CYS A 189 -2.76 -4.96 -16.10
C CYS A 189 -3.72 -4.07 -15.29
N PHE A 190 -3.43 -2.78 -15.12
CA PHE A 190 -4.29 -1.88 -14.32
C PHE A 190 -5.77 -1.88 -14.77
N PRO A 191 -6.10 -1.87 -16.09
CA PRO A 191 -7.49 -1.99 -16.54
C PRO A 191 -8.19 -3.27 -16.05
N ASP A 192 -7.47 -4.40 -15.99
CA ASP A 192 -8.01 -5.67 -15.47
C ASP A 192 -8.25 -5.59 -13.96
N VAL A 193 -7.38 -4.88 -13.22
CA VAL A 193 -7.56 -4.64 -11.77
C VAL A 193 -8.80 -3.78 -11.51
N VAL A 194 -9.02 -2.73 -12.32
CA VAL A 194 -10.23 -1.90 -12.21
C VAL A 194 -11.47 -2.70 -12.59
N ASP A 195 -11.38 -3.55 -13.62
CA ASP A 195 -12.47 -4.43 -13.99
C ASP A 195 -12.83 -5.42 -12.87
N GLU A 196 -11.83 -6.05 -12.25
CA GLU A 196 -12.01 -6.93 -11.08
C GLU A 196 -12.62 -6.16 -9.90
N LEU A 197 -12.14 -4.94 -9.62
CA LEU A 197 -12.66 -4.09 -8.55
C LEU A 197 -14.17 -3.82 -8.72
N TYR A 198 -14.60 -3.45 -9.93
CA TYR A 198 -16.01 -3.15 -10.19
C TYR A 198 -16.90 -4.39 -10.22
N GLN A 199 -16.35 -5.58 -10.49
CA GLN A 199 -17.06 -6.85 -10.42
C GLN A 199 -17.20 -7.38 -8.99
N THR A 200 -16.22 -7.11 -8.12
CA THR A 200 -16.14 -7.69 -6.78
C THR A 200 -16.64 -6.76 -5.67
N THR A 201 -16.81 -5.47 -5.95
CA THR A 201 -17.33 -4.50 -4.98
C THR A 201 -18.68 -3.91 -5.41
N PRO A 202 -19.64 -3.71 -4.50
CA PRO A 202 -20.90 -3.05 -4.82
C PRO A 202 -20.72 -1.53 -5.04
N PRO A 203 -21.67 -0.85 -5.70
CA PRO A 203 -21.60 0.60 -5.93
C PRO A 203 -21.63 1.44 -4.64
N THR A 204 -22.09 0.86 -3.54
CA THR A 204 -22.02 1.47 -2.20
C THR A 204 -20.60 1.51 -1.63
N ASN A 205 -19.66 0.74 -2.20
CA ASN A 205 -18.27 0.72 -1.78
C ASN A 205 -17.47 1.89 -2.39
N ILE A 206 -17.83 3.10 -1.97
CA ILE A 206 -17.21 4.34 -2.42
C ILE A 206 -15.71 4.33 -2.07
N ALA A 207 -15.35 3.79 -0.90
CA ALA A 207 -13.97 3.79 -0.39
C ALA A 207 -12.94 3.19 -1.36
N MET A 208 -13.27 2.10 -2.06
CA MET A 208 -12.38 1.50 -3.06
C MET A 208 -12.55 2.12 -4.45
N ARG A 209 -13.80 2.37 -4.87
CA ARG A 209 -14.11 2.86 -6.22
C ARG A 209 -13.62 4.29 -6.46
N GLU A 210 -13.67 5.13 -5.43
CA GLU A 210 -13.20 6.52 -5.50
C GLU A 210 -11.67 6.59 -5.70
N ILE A 211 -10.90 5.63 -5.19
CA ILE A 211 -9.43 5.59 -5.37
C ILE A 211 -9.07 5.58 -6.86
N VAL A 212 -9.63 4.64 -7.62
CA VAL A 212 -9.34 4.52 -9.04
C VAL A 212 -9.93 5.67 -9.86
N CYS A 213 -11.11 6.19 -9.46
CA CYS A 213 -11.69 7.37 -10.10
C CYS A 213 -10.79 8.59 -9.92
N ARG A 214 -10.27 8.85 -8.71
CA ARG A 214 -9.37 9.98 -8.42
C ARG A 214 -8.08 9.91 -9.23
N LEU A 215 -7.42 8.75 -9.23
CA LEU A 215 -6.17 8.55 -9.97
C LEU A 215 -6.34 8.79 -11.47
N VAL A 216 -7.37 8.19 -12.06
CA VAL A 216 -7.62 8.31 -13.49
C VAL A 216 -8.09 9.72 -13.85
N ALA A 217 -8.96 10.34 -13.06
CA ALA A 217 -9.45 11.71 -13.31
C ALA A 217 -8.31 12.74 -13.34
N ALA A 218 -7.29 12.58 -12.49
CA ALA A 218 -6.15 13.50 -12.45
C ALA A 218 -5.38 13.57 -13.78
N VAL A 219 -5.34 12.48 -14.54
CA VAL A 219 -4.54 12.37 -15.77
C VAL A 219 -5.33 11.96 -17.02
N ILE A 220 -6.67 11.94 -16.97
CA ILE A 220 -7.53 11.53 -18.09
C ILE A 220 -7.38 12.42 -19.34
N HIS A 221 -6.84 13.64 -19.16
CA HIS A 221 -6.48 14.55 -20.25
C HIS A 221 -5.37 13.99 -21.15
N VAL A 222 -4.56 13.03 -20.67
CA VAL A 222 -3.51 12.37 -21.44
C VAL A 222 -4.13 11.31 -22.38
N PRO A 223 -3.95 11.42 -23.72
CA PRO A 223 -4.55 10.49 -24.68
C PRO A 223 -4.23 9.01 -24.41
N ARG A 224 -2.97 8.71 -24.05
CA ARG A 224 -2.52 7.35 -23.72
C ARG A 224 -3.32 6.73 -22.57
N VAL A 225 -3.58 7.50 -21.50
CA VAL A 225 -4.37 7.02 -20.35
C VAL A 225 -5.81 6.79 -20.76
N ARG A 226 -6.41 7.75 -21.49
CA ARG A 226 -7.79 7.61 -21.99
C ARG A 226 -7.95 6.36 -22.84
N ASP A 227 -7.01 6.08 -23.74
CA ASP A 227 -7.08 4.91 -24.59
C ASP A 227 -6.82 3.61 -23.82
N LYS A 228 -5.90 3.62 -22.84
CA LYS A 228 -5.67 2.50 -21.89
C LYS A 228 -6.93 2.17 -21.08
N MET A 229 -7.65 3.17 -20.59
CA MET A 229 -8.83 3.01 -19.73
C MET A 229 -10.15 2.86 -20.50
N ARG A 230 -10.15 3.07 -21.82
CA ARG A 230 -11.37 3.11 -22.65
C ARG A 230 -12.26 1.88 -22.51
N SER A 231 -11.69 0.68 -22.55
CA SER A 231 -12.48 -0.56 -22.50
C SER A 231 -13.24 -0.68 -21.18
N VAL A 232 -12.58 -0.34 -20.07
CA VAL A 232 -13.14 -0.40 -18.72
C VAL A 232 -14.19 0.68 -18.51
N MET A 233 -13.96 1.89 -19.01
CA MET A 233 -14.95 2.99 -18.95
C MET A 233 -16.22 2.67 -19.76
N ILE A 234 -16.11 1.91 -20.86
CA ILE A 234 -17.28 1.45 -21.62
C ILE A 234 -18.02 0.35 -20.86
N LYS A 235 -17.29 -0.58 -20.24
CA LYS A 235 -17.85 -1.72 -19.51
C LYS A 235 -18.55 -1.28 -18.22
N HIS A 236 -17.94 -0.36 -17.48
CA HIS A 236 -18.41 0.16 -16.20
C HIS A 236 -18.77 1.64 -16.36
N GLY A 237 -20.02 1.93 -16.72
CA GLY A 237 -20.46 3.31 -16.98
C GLY A 237 -20.44 4.20 -15.74
N ASP A 238 -20.67 3.63 -14.56
CA ASP A 238 -20.55 4.29 -13.25
C ASP A 238 -19.10 4.71 -12.95
N PHE A 239 -18.11 3.92 -13.35
CA PHE A 239 -16.71 4.32 -13.31
C PHE A 239 -16.46 5.57 -14.19
N ALA A 240 -16.98 5.58 -15.41
CA ALA A 240 -16.83 6.72 -16.31
C ALA A 240 -17.47 8.00 -15.76
N VAL A 241 -18.65 7.90 -15.15
CA VAL A 241 -19.32 9.02 -14.48
C VAL A 241 -18.48 9.53 -13.31
N GLY A 242 -17.98 8.63 -12.44
CA GLY A 242 -17.14 9.02 -11.30
C GLY A 242 -15.84 9.73 -11.72
N VAL A 243 -15.21 9.30 -12.82
CA VAL A 243 -14.05 10.00 -13.40
C VAL A 243 -14.42 11.38 -13.91
N MET A 244 -15.57 11.54 -14.58
CA MET A 244 -16.02 12.85 -15.10
C MET A 244 -16.37 13.84 -13.99
N GLU A 245 -17.04 13.39 -12.93
CA GLU A 245 -17.41 14.20 -11.77
C GLU A 245 -16.18 14.76 -11.04
N LEU A 246 -15.11 13.96 -10.93
CA LEU A 246 -13.85 14.39 -10.32
C LEU A 246 -13.00 15.24 -11.26
N PHE A 247 -13.06 15.02 -12.58
CA PHE A 247 -12.29 15.76 -13.57
C PHE A 247 -12.83 17.18 -13.81
N TYR A 248 -14.14 17.32 -13.82
CA TYR A 248 -14.82 18.62 -13.84
C TYR A 248 -15.49 18.82 -12.49
N PRO A 249 -14.79 19.35 -11.47
CA PRO A 249 -15.40 19.81 -10.23
C PRO A 249 -16.25 21.04 -10.56
N SER A 250 -17.40 20.79 -11.19
CA SER A 250 -18.38 21.79 -11.57
C SER A 250 -19.09 22.18 -10.29
N SER A 251 -19.28 23.50 -10.14
CA SER A 251 -19.78 24.19 -8.96
C SER A 251 -21.21 23.78 -8.57
N TYR A 252 -21.36 22.60 -8.00
CA TYR A 252 -22.49 22.24 -7.17
C TYR A 252 -21.94 21.50 -5.95
N PRO A 253 -21.95 22.12 -4.75
CA PRO A 253 -21.81 21.32 -3.56
C PRO A 253 -23.00 20.35 -3.61
N PHE A 254 -22.72 19.05 -3.66
CA PHE A 254 -23.69 18.08 -3.20
C PHE A 254 -23.87 18.38 -1.69
N CYS A 255 -24.75 19.35 -1.42
CA CYS A 255 -25.39 19.48 -0.14
C CYS A 255 -26.04 18.13 0.13
N LEU A 256 -25.54 17.42 1.14
CA LEU A 256 -26.33 16.56 2.02
C LEU A 256 -25.45 16.12 3.20
N ARG A 257 -25.53 16.87 4.29
CA ARG A 257 -25.54 16.30 5.63
C ARG A 257 -26.48 17.13 6.50
N SER A 258 -27.76 16.74 6.47
CA SER A 258 -28.64 16.74 7.63
C SER A 258 -29.42 15.43 7.63
#